data_AF-A0A023FLL2-F1
#
_entry.id   AF-A0A023FLL2-F1
#
_cell.length_a   1.000
_cell.length_b   1.000
_cell.length_c   1.000
_cell.angle_alpha   90.00
_cell.angle_beta   90.00
_cell.angle_gamma   90.00
#
_symmetry.space_group_name_H-M   'P 1'
#
loop_
_entity.id
_entity.type
_entity.pdbx_description
1 polymer ?
#
loop_
_entity_poly.entity_id
_entity_poly.type
_entity_poly.pdbx_seq_one_letter_code
_entity_poly.pdbx_strand_id
1 'polypeptide(L)'
;MNNVLHGGGSCVEAERSVKEVLKSLGYPVQTNSFYVIIKQMLERVAPVMVDNAGVKQILTYVRDSLLGQGDIDMQIGVTNSALRGLQLLHVLASAFPAAFVGEEVYNQLLSFLSSEDSAASELTLQIFTFVGADIDQRCPNVAQRLLPVVQNFVENGTVKQAKYAVACLNVIVGNKERVFGQVIDHLKQHFTLDSAYFRTALVSMGHIALLCPDMFGSQVKSIVSKVVVKDLIMADREEPRISESAWCEFEALPEETKVKVEGMKMMVRWLLGLRTASASASSTLRLLVTVISHGGDLMEKEHVSAMERSWLRYMAAACVLKICCCPAYADVLSHEQFQKVAHVLQDECPEVREQFGQKLHKHLLAMRLPLQFLAIFALGGIEKRRPLRNQLRQWLLSCINKRRDFLKQHTINSMKLITILPDYVVPYAIHLLAHDPCLHKYDDVPALVQIKECLWF
;
A
#
# COMPACT_ATOMS: atom_id res chain seq x y z
N MET A 1 -13.96 -35.41 11.94
CA MET A 1 -13.73 -34.67 10.66
C MET A 1 -13.55 -33.17 10.86
N ASN A 2 -14.37 -32.49 11.67
CA ASN A 2 -14.25 -31.02 11.85
C ASN A 2 -12.87 -30.52 12.32
N ASN A 3 -12.11 -31.31 13.09
CA ASN A 3 -10.83 -30.86 13.65
C ASN A 3 -9.68 -30.78 12.65
N VAL A 4 -9.76 -31.46 11.49
CA VAL A 4 -8.70 -31.36 10.44
C VAL A 4 -8.79 -30.05 9.68
N LEU A 5 -10.00 -29.50 9.55
CA LEU A 5 -10.29 -28.31 8.76
C LEU A 5 -10.47 -27.06 9.64
N HIS A 6 -10.66 -27.22 10.95
CA HIS A 6 -10.61 -26.09 11.88
C HIS A 6 -9.15 -25.70 12.13
N GLY A 7 -8.75 -24.53 11.62
CA GLY A 7 -7.39 -23.99 11.76
C GLY A 7 -6.93 -23.66 13.19
N GLY A 8 -7.72 -23.99 14.21
CA GLY A 8 -7.37 -23.86 15.63
C GLY A 8 -7.04 -25.18 16.33
N GLY A 9 -7.12 -26.33 15.65
CA GLY A 9 -6.72 -27.63 16.23
C GLY A 9 -5.21 -27.74 16.40
N SER A 10 -4.78 -28.46 17.43
CA SER A 10 -3.34 -28.76 17.62
C SER A 10 -2.80 -29.72 16.57
N CYS A 11 -1.49 -29.69 16.31
CA CYS A 11 -0.86 -30.63 15.37
C CYS A 11 -1.12 -32.09 15.77
N VAL A 12 -1.16 -32.39 17.08
CA VAL A 12 -1.44 -33.72 17.63
C VAL A 12 -2.88 -34.16 17.33
N GLU A 13 -3.86 -33.26 17.45
CA GLU A 13 -5.26 -33.56 17.15
C GLU A 13 -5.50 -33.73 15.64
N ALA A 14 -4.81 -32.93 14.83
CA ALA A 14 -4.83 -33.05 13.39
C ALA A 14 -4.25 -34.41 12.95
N GLU A 15 -3.09 -34.81 13.48
CA GLU A 15 -2.48 -36.11 13.19
C GLU A 15 -3.40 -37.27 13.59
N ARG A 16 -4.00 -37.21 14.79
CA ARG A 16 -4.96 -38.23 15.25
C ARG A 16 -6.16 -38.31 14.31
N SER A 17 -6.72 -37.17 13.93
CA SER A 17 -7.89 -37.10 13.04
C SER A 17 -7.58 -37.64 11.64
N VAL A 18 -6.38 -37.35 11.09
CA VAL A 18 -5.93 -37.91 9.82
C VAL A 18 -5.80 -39.43 9.93
N LYS A 19 -5.19 -39.94 11.00
CA LYS A 19 -5.07 -41.40 11.23
C LYS A 19 -6.43 -42.10 11.33
N GLU A 20 -7.40 -41.49 12.01
CA GLU A 20 -8.76 -42.01 12.10
C GLU A 20 -9.44 -42.08 10.74
N VAL A 21 -9.37 -41.01 9.95
CA VAL A 21 -9.95 -40.98 8.59
C VAL A 21 -9.28 -42.03 7.71
N LEU A 22 -7.95 -42.11 7.71
CA LEU A 22 -7.23 -43.10 6.92
C LEU A 22 -7.55 -44.54 7.36
N LYS A 23 -7.75 -44.78 8.66
CA LYS A 23 -8.16 -46.10 9.17
C LYS A 23 -9.55 -46.50 8.69
N SER A 24 -10.49 -45.56 8.61
CA SER A 24 -11.83 -45.80 8.07
C SER A 24 -11.85 -46.10 6.57
N LEU A 25 -10.81 -45.71 5.84
CA LEU A 25 -10.67 -45.94 4.39
C LEU A 25 -10.07 -47.30 4.03
N GLY A 26 -9.71 -48.12 5.03
CA GLY A 26 -9.15 -49.46 4.84
C GLY A 26 -7.62 -49.51 4.78
N TYR A 27 -7.07 -50.64 4.34
CA TYR A 27 -5.63 -50.88 4.34
C TYR A 27 -4.92 -50.07 3.24
N PRO A 28 -3.68 -49.58 3.49
CA PRO A 28 -2.88 -48.87 2.52
C PRO A 28 -2.37 -49.82 1.43
N VAL A 29 -3.19 -50.07 0.42
CA VAL A 29 -2.81 -50.84 -0.77
C VAL A 29 -2.70 -49.86 -1.94
N GLN A 30 -1.58 -49.87 -2.67
CA GLN A 30 -1.34 -48.95 -3.80
C GLN A 30 -2.40 -49.03 -4.91
N THR A 31 -3.17 -50.12 -4.98
CA THR A 31 -4.29 -50.29 -5.92
C THR A 31 -5.53 -49.50 -5.52
N ASN A 32 -5.63 -49.03 -4.27
CA ASN A 32 -6.72 -48.19 -3.81
C ASN A 32 -6.41 -46.70 -4.08
N SER A 33 -6.66 -46.29 -5.32
CA SER A 33 -6.47 -44.90 -5.77
C SER A 33 -7.23 -43.88 -4.91
N PHE A 34 -8.39 -44.26 -4.38
CA PHE A 34 -9.18 -43.42 -3.48
C PHE A 34 -8.46 -43.14 -2.16
N TYR A 35 -7.88 -44.17 -1.53
CA TYR A 35 -7.05 -44.00 -0.33
C TYR A 35 -5.88 -43.05 -0.57
N VAL A 36 -5.16 -43.23 -1.69
CA VAL A 36 -3.99 -42.40 -2.03
C VAL A 36 -4.38 -40.94 -2.23
N ILE A 37 -5.48 -40.68 -2.95
CA ILE A 37 -5.97 -39.31 -3.19
C ILE A 37 -6.38 -38.65 -1.87
N ILE A 38 -7.15 -39.33 -1.02
CA ILE A 38 -7.58 -38.76 0.26
C ILE A 38 -6.39 -38.54 1.19
N LYS A 39 -5.43 -39.45 1.24
CA LYS A 39 -4.19 -39.27 2.00
C LYS A 39 -3.43 -38.02 1.55
N GLN A 40 -3.16 -37.88 0.25
CA GLN A 40 -2.46 -36.71 -0.30
C GLN A 40 -3.20 -35.40 -0.04
N MET A 41 -4.54 -35.44 -0.09
CA MET A 41 -5.37 -34.29 0.26
C MET A 41 -5.19 -33.96 1.75
N LEU A 42 -5.38 -34.92 2.65
CA LEU A 42 -5.28 -34.72 4.10
C LEU A 42 -3.89 -34.22 4.54
N GLU A 43 -2.82 -34.74 3.96
CA GLU A 43 -1.44 -34.28 4.21
C GLU A 43 -1.20 -32.83 3.80
N ARG A 44 -2.01 -32.28 2.87
CA ARG A 44 -1.93 -30.89 2.44
C ARG A 44 -2.79 -29.92 3.25
N VAL A 45 -3.90 -30.38 3.83
CA VAL A 45 -4.82 -29.52 4.60
C VAL A 45 -4.61 -29.61 6.11
N ALA A 46 -4.09 -30.72 6.62
CA ALA A 46 -3.88 -30.88 8.05
C ALA A 46 -2.77 -29.93 8.55
N PRO A 47 -2.98 -29.19 9.65
CA PRO A 47 -1.91 -28.41 10.26
C PRO A 47 -0.90 -29.36 10.91
N VAL A 48 0.27 -29.50 10.29
CA VAL A 48 1.37 -30.35 10.81
C VAL A 48 2.52 -29.53 11.38
N MET A 49 2.65 -28.27 10.96
CA MET A 49 3.79 -27.41 11.32
C MET A 49 3.42 -26.21 12.20
N VAL A 50 2.16 -25.78 12.19
CA VAL A 50 1.72 -24.53 12.82
C VAL A 50 0.51 -24.80 13.69
N ASP A 51 0.72 -24.69 14.99
CA ASP A 51 -0.32 -24.66 16.01
C ASP A 51 0.04 -23.64 17.10
N ASN A 52 -0.80 -23.54 18.13
CA ASN A 52 -0.61 -22.59 19.22
C ASN A 52 0.70 -22.83 19.99
N ALA A 53 1.12 -24.07 20.17
CA ALA A 53 2.37 -24.40 20.87
C ALA A 53 3.59 -23.97 20.04
N GLY A 54 3.58 -24.24 18.73
CA GLY A 54 4.62 -23.79 17.81
C GLY A 54 4.74 -22.27 17.77
N VAL A 55 3.61 -21.56 17.72
CA VAL A 55 3.60 -20.08 17.77
C VAL A 55 4.22 -19.56 19.08
N LYS A 56 3.86 -20.13 20.24
CA LYS A 56 4.47 -19.76 21.53
C LYS A 56 5.98 -19.98 21.56
N GLN A 57 6.46 -21.06 20.96
CA GLN A 57 7.89 -21.34 20.88
C GLN A 57 8.62 -20.26 20.05
N ILE A 58 8.07 -19.90 18.89
CA ILE A 58 8.64 -18.85 18.03
C ILE A 58 8.62 -17.50 18.76
N LEU A 59 7.53 -17.16 19.46
CA LEU A 59 7.45 -15.93 20.25
C LEU A 59 8.52 -15.89 21.35
N THR A 60 8.81 -17.03 21.99
CA THR A 60 9.86 -17.12 23.01
C THR A 60 11.25 -16.85 22.42
N TYR A 61 11.54 -17.40 21.23
CA TYR A 61 12.80 -17.12 20.53
C TYR A 61 12.94 -15.65 20.14
N VAL A 62 11.87 -15.08 19.59
CA VAL A 62 11.83 -13.65 19.24
C VAL A 62 12.01 -12.79 20.48
N ARG A 63 11.37 -13.13 21.60
CA ARG A 63 11.48 -12.39 22.85
C ARG A 63 12.91 -12.38 23.37
N ASP A 64 13.58 -13.53 23.40
CA ASP A 64 14.96 -13.65 23.84
C ASP A 64 15.91 -12.81 22.97
N SER A 65 15.73 -12.86 21.65
CA SER A 65 16.54 -12.11 20.69
C SER A 65 16.25 -10.59 20.68
N LEU A 66 14.99 -10.19 20.88
CA LEU A 66 14.54 -8.79 20.78
C LEU A 66 14.66 -8.01 22.08
N LEU A 67 14.31 -8.65 23.21
CA LEU A 67 14.22 -8.01 24.53
C LEU A 67 15.21 -8.61 25.55
N GLY A 68 15.80 -9.77 25.24
CA GLY A 68 16.76 -10.47 26.10
C GLY A 68 18.21 -10.30 25.62
N GLN A 69 19.06 -11.26 25.97
CA GLN A 69 20.49 -11.27 25.60
C GLN A 69 20.77 -12.08 24.33
N GLY A 70 19.75 -12.71 23.73
CA GLY A 70 19.92 -13.58 22.57
C GLY A 70 20.67 -14.87 22.91
N ASP A 71 20.48 -15.42 24.12
CA ASP A 71 21.15 -16.65 24.55
C ASP A 71 20.79 -17.84 23.66
N ILE A 72 19.54 -17.90 23.20
CA ILE A 72 19.05 -18.96 22.31
C ILE A 72 19.71 -18.83 20.93
N ASP A 73 19.85 -17.60 20.42
CA ASP A 73 20.56 -17.33 19.17
C ASP A 73 22.02 -17.79 19.26
N MET A 74 22.70 -17.49 20.38
CA MET A 74 24.08 -17.93 20.64
C MET A 74 24.21 -19.45 20.72
N GLN A 75 23.30 -20.13 21.43
CA GLN A 75 23.32 -21.59 21.57
C GLN A 75 23.13 -22.33 20.24
N ILE A 76 22.31 -21.78 19.34
CA ILE A 76 22.04 -22.38 18.02
C ILE A 76 23.07 -21.92 16.98
N GLY A 77 23.91 -20.93 17.30
CA GLY A 77 24.93 -20.39 16.40
C GLY A 77 24.35 -19.53 15.28
N VAL A 78 23.25 -18.82 15.55
CA VAL A 78 22.59 -17.92 14.58
C VAL A 78 22.80 -16.47 15.02
N THR A 79 22.97 -15.56 14.06
CA THR A 79 22.95 -14.12 14.34
C THR A 79 21.54 -13.65 14.72
N ASN A 80 21.41 -12.48 15.36
CA ASN A 80 20.14 -11.89 15.81
C ASN A 80 18.94 -12.30 14.91
N SER A 81 18.03 -13.08 15.49
CA SER A 81 16.90 -13.68 14.79
C SER A 81 15.60 -12.91 14.96
N ALA A 82 15.55 -11.89 15.85
CA ALA A 82 14.34 -11.17 16.23
C ALA A 82 13.49 -10.71 15.04
N LEU A 83 14.07 -9.92 14.13
CA LEU A 83 13.32 -9.36 12.99
C LEU A 83 12.84 -10.44 12.02
N ARG A 84 13.67 -11.46 11.77
CA ARG A 84 13.31 -12.60 10.91
C ARG A 84 12.19 -13.45 11.53
N GLY A 85 12.24 -13.66 12.85
CA GLY A 85 11.20 -14.34 13.60
C GLY A 85 9.88 -13.55 13.59
N LEU A 86 9.92 -12.21 13.74
CA LEU A 86 8.73 -11.37 13.59
C LEU A 86 8.16 -11.38 12.17
N GLN A 87 9.00 -11.40 11.13
CA GLN A 87 8.55 -11.57 9.74
C GLN A 87 7.85 -12.91 9.54
N LEU A 88 8.39 -13.99 10.12
CA LEU A 88 7.75 -15.29 10.10
C LEU A 88 6.40 -15.26 10.84
N LEU A 89 6.35 -14.71 12.05
CA LEU A 89 5.11 -14.56 12.82
C LEU A 89 4.07 -13.74 12.07
N HIS A 90 4.48 -12.68 11.35
CA HIS A 90 3.59 -11.89 10.50
C HIS A 90 2.97 -12.72 9.36
N VAL A 91 3.77 -13.53 8.66
CA VAL A 91 3.25 -14.45 7.63
C VAL A 91 2.30 -15.48 8.25
N LEU A 92 2.69 -16.09 9.37
CA LEU A 92 1.89 -17.09 10.08
C LEU A 92 0.58 -16.50 10.63
N ALA A 93 0.59 -15.27 11.14
CA ALA A 93 -0.61 -14.59 11.63
C ALA A 93 -1.63 -14.35 10.51
N SER A 94 -1.16 -14.03 9.31
CA SER A 94 -2.03 -13.85 8.15
C SER A 94 -2.63 -15.17 7.62
N ALA A 95 -1.90 -16.28 7.72
CA ALA A 95 -2.32 -17.58 7.20
C ALA A 95 -3.06 -18.44 8.24
N PHE A 96 -2.67 -18.37 9.51
CA PHE A 96 -3.13 -19.20 10.63
C PHE A 96 -3.50 -18.35 11.86
N PRO A 97 -4.39 -17.36 11.76
CA PRO A 97 -4.70 -16.45 12.87
C PRO A 97 -5.23 -17.16 14.13
N ALA A 98 -5.91 -18.29 13.97
CA ALA A 98 -6.41 -19.09 15.08
C ALA A 98 -5.29 -19.68 15.98
N ALA A 99 -4.08 -19.90 15.44
CA ALA A 99 -2.93 -20.37 16.22
C ALA A 99 -2.41 -19.31 17.20
N PHE A 100 -2.74 -18.03 17.01
CA PHE A 100 -2.27 -16.92 17.84
C PHE A 100 -3.22 -16.57 19.00
N VAL A 101 -4.32 -17.30 19.16
CA VAL A 101 -5.30 -17.01 20.20
C VAL A 101 -4.78 -17.45 21.56
N GLY A 102 -4.75 -16.53 22.52
CA GLY A 102 -4.43 -16.81 23.91
C GLY A 102 -3.80 -15.62 24.61
N GLU A 103 -4.12 -15.46 25.90
CA GLU A 103 -3.61 -14.35 26.71
C GLU A 103 -2.08 -14.31 26.77
N GLU A 104 -1.42 -15.46 26.84
CA GLU A 104 0.05 -15.55 26.81
C GLU A 104 0.64 -15.00 25.51
N VAL A 105 0.07 -15.40 24.36
CA VAL A 105 0.52 -14.94 23.04
C VAL A 105 0.36 -13.42 22.92
N TYR A 106 -0.81 -12.89 23.32
CA TYR A 106 -1.04 -11.45 23.27
C TYR A 106 -0.16 -10.66 24.23
N ASN A 107 0.15 -11.20 25.42
CA ASN A 107 1.09 -10.56 26.35
C ASN A 107 2.51 -10.52 25.80
N GLN A 108 2.98 -11.59 25.13
CA GLN A 108 4.28 -11.57 24.48
C GLN A 108 4.33 -10.57 23.32
N LEU A 109 3.31 -10.56 22.44
CA LEU A 109 3.22 -9.57 21.37
C LEU A 109 3.16 -8.14 21.91
N LEU A 110 2.39 -7.89 22.98
CA LEU A 110 2.33 -6.60 23.65
C LEU A 110 3.72 -6.18 24.16
N SER A 111 4.53 -7.11 24.68
CA SER A 111 5.90 -6.79 25.12
C SER A 111 6.81 -6.34 23.98
N PHE A 112 6.60 -6.84 22.76
CA PHE A 112 7.40 -6.44 21.59
C PHE A 112 7.10 -5.01 21.13
N LEU A 113 5.91 -4.49 21.44
CA LEU A 113 5.57 -3.08 21.18
C LEU A 113 6.40 -2.10 22.02
N SER A 114 7.01 -2.56 23.11
CA SER A 114 7.92 -1.76 23.94
C SER A 114 9.36 -1.76 23.45
N SER A 115 9.66 -2.44 22.34
CA SER A 115 11.01 -2.46 21.76
C SER A 115 11.39 -1.10 21.16
N GLU A 116 12.66 -0.72 21.28
CA GLU A 116 13.23 0.45 20.61
C GLU A 116 13.35 0.25 19.08
N ASP A 117 13.27 -1.00 18.59
CA ASP A 117 13.30 -1.29 17.16
C ASP A 117 11.95 -0.94 16.49
N SER A 118 11.99 0.11 15.66
CA SER A 118 10.84 0.56 14.86
C SER A 118 10.31 -0.54 13.94
N ALA A 119 11.17 -1.36 13.32
CA ALA A 119 10.74 -2.42 12.43
C ALA A 119 10.04 -3.55 13.20
N ALA A 120 10.49 -3.84 14.42
CA ALA A 120 9.88 -4.84 15.29
C ALA A 120 8.47 -4.42 15.72
N SER A 121 8.31 -3.18 16.19
CA SER A 121 7.01 -2.62 16.55
C SER A 121 6.06 -2.51 15.35
N GLU A 122 6.55 -2.12 14.16
CA GLU A 122 5.77 -2.11 12.92
C GLU A 122 5.22 -3.50 12.54
N LEU A 123 6.03 -4.55 12.63
CA LEU A 123 5.60 -5.93 12.35
C LEU A 123 4.61 -6.41 13.40
N THR A 124 4.84 -6.09 14.67
CA THR A 124 3.97 -6.47 15.78
C THR A 124 2.59 -5.82 15.66
N LEU A 125 2.51 -4.53 15.33
CA LEU A 125 1.25 -3.85 15.03
C LEU A 125 0.49 -4.52 13.88
N GLN A 126 1.20 -4.94 12.82
CA GLN A 126 0.60 -5.68 11.71
C GLN A 126 0.10 -7.06 12.14
N ILE A 127 0.84 -7.80 12.98
CA ILE A 127 0.38 -9.08 13.52
C ILE A 127 -0.96 -8.90 14.25
N PHE A 128 -1.09 -7.88 15.09
CA PHE A 128 -2.36 -7.59 15.78
C PHE A 128 -3.52 -7.28 14.82
N THR A 129 -3.27 -6.77 13.61
CA THR A 129 -4.35 -6.59 12.60
C THR A 129 -4.97 -7.90 12.12
N PHE A 130 -4.26 -9.03 12.22
CA PHE A 130 -4.76 -10.34 11.82
C PHE A 130 -5.39 -11.11 13.00
N VAL A 131 -4.85 -10.95 14.20
CA VAL A 131 -5.17 -11.82 15.35
C VAL A 131 -5.96 -11.12 16.45
N GLY A 132 -5.99 -9.78 16.44
CA GLY A 132 -6.56 -8.95 17.50
C GLY A 132 -8.07 -8.75 17.44
N ALA A 133 -8.78 -9.34 16.47
CA ALA A 133 -10.24 -9.26 16.40
C ALA A 133 -10.87 -9.81 17.69
N ASP A 134 -11.90 -9.15 18.23
CA ASP A 134 -12.59 -9.56 19.47
C ASP A 134 -11.67 -9.75 20.69
N ILE A 135 -10.49 -9.10 20.72
CA ILE A 135 -9.58 -9.18 21.87
C ILE A 135 -10.18 -8.53 23.12
N ASP A 136 -11.03 -7.51 22.95
CA ASP A 136 -11.77 -6.86 24.03
C ASP A 136 -12.77 -7.79 24.72
N GLN A 137 -13.38 -8.71 23.97
CA GLN A 137 -14.28 -9.73 24.49
C GLN A 137 -13.53 -10.93 25.07
N ARG A 138 -12.48 -11.41 24.38
CA ARG A 138 -11.76 -12.64 24.74
C ARG A 138 -10.72 -12.44 25.84
N CYS A 139 -10.04 -11.30 25.85
CA CYS A 139 -8.93 -10.99 26.76
C CYS A 139 -8.99 -9.51 27.22
N PRO A 140 -10.02 -9.10 27.98
CA PRO A 140 -10.28 -7.69 28.30
C PRO A 140 -9.11 -7.00 29.02
N ASN A 141 -8.41 -7.71 29.92
CA ASN A 141 -7.24 -7.17 30.63
C ASN A 141 -6.10 -6.82 29.67
N VAL A 142 -5.87 -7.65 28.65
CA VAL A 142 -4.85 -7.38 27.62
C VAL A 142 -5.30 -6.23 26.73
N ALA A 143 -6.56 -6.21 26.31
CA ALA A 143 -7.11 -5.13 25.50
C ALA A 143 -6.99 -3.76 26.20
N GLN A 144 -7.26 -3.70 27.52
CA GLN A 144 -7.13 -2.48 28.33
C GLN A 144 -5.69 -1.95 28.37
N ARG A 145 -4.69 -2.84 28.39
CA ARG A 145 -3.26 -2.48 28.36
C ARG A 145 -2.76 -2.14 26.95
N LEU A 146 -3.28 -2.84 25.94
CA LEU A 146 -2.89 -2.67 24.54
C LEU A 146 -3.39 -1.33 23.98
N LEU A 147 -4.63 -0.95 24.29
CA LEU A 147 -5.27 0.26 23.75
C LEU A 147 -4.40 1.54 23.87
N PRO A 148 -3.92 1.95 25.06
CA PRO A 148 -3.13 3.18 25.18
C PRO A 148 -1.79 3.10 24.44
N VAL A 149 -1.17 1.92 24.35
CA VAL A 149 0.08 1.71 23.60
C VAL A 149 -0.14 1.95 22.11
N VAL A 150 -1.21 1.37 21.56
CA VAL A 150 -1.53 1.54 20.14
C VAL A 150 -1.98 2.97 19.84
N GLN A 151 -2.76 3.62 20.73
CA GLN A 151 -3.10 5.04 20.60
C GLN A 151 -1.85 5.93 20.56
N ASN A 152 -0.88 5.67 21.42
CA ASN A 152 0.39 6.42 21.40
C ASN A 152 1.13 6.27 20.06
N PHE A 153 1.12 5.08 19.43
CA PHE A 153 1.70 4.93 18.09
C PHE A 153 0.93 5.69 17.00
N VAL A 154 -0.39 5.86 17.15
CA VAL A 154 -1.20 6.65 16.21
C VAL A 154 -0.89 8.15 16.32
N GLU A 155 -0.64 8.64 17.54
CA GLU A 155 -0.45 10.06 17.82
C GLU A 155 1.02 10.48 17.69
N ASN A 156 1.93 9.69 18.26
CA ASN A 156 3.33 10.05 18.49
C ASN A 156 4.33 9.07 17.85
N GLY A 157 3.86 8.06 17.11
CA GLY A 157 4.73 7.11 16.43
C GLY A 157 5.40 7.68 15.17
N THR A 158 6.30 6.92 14.58
CA THR A 158 6.76 7.18 13.21
C THR A 158 5.61 7.06 12.23
N VAL A 159 5.74 7.66 11.04
CA VAL A 159 4.75 7.58 9.97
C VAL A 159 4.35 6.13 9.62
N LYS A 160 5.31 5.20 9.65
CA LYS A 160 5.06 3.78 9.38
C LYS A 160 4.32 3.10 10.53
N GLN A 161 4.75 3.31 11.78
CA GLN A 161 4.07 2.77 12.96
C GLN A 161 2.63 3.27 13.02
N ALA A 162 2.40 4.57 12.83
CA ALA A 162 1.08 5.20 12.88
C ALA A 162 0.10 4.59 11.88
N LYS A 163 0.55 4.35 10.64
CA LYS A 163 -0.23 3.64 9.62
C LYS A 163 -0.72 2.26 10.12
N TYR A 164 0.16 1.47 10.71
CA TYR A 164 -0.19 0.13 11.19
C TYR A 164 -0.97 0.17 12.51
N ALA A 165 -0.70 1.17 13.36
CA ALA A 165 -1.41 1.39 14.61
C ALA A 165 -2.87 1.77 14.38
N VAL A 166 -3.19 2.60 13.37
CA VAL A 166 -4.59 2.88 13.01
C VAL A 166 -5.31 1.61 12.53
N ALA A 167 -4.64 0.79 11.72
CA ALA A 167 -5.20 -0.49 11.29
C ALA A 167 -5.40 -1.45 12.47
N CYS A 168 -4.46 -1.49 13.41
CA CYS A 168 -4.53 -2.26 14.64
C CYS A 168 -5.71 -1.79 15.50
N LEU A 169 -5.83 -0.49 15.80
CA LEU A 169 -6.96 0.09 16.53
C LEU A 169 -8.28 -0.32 15.91
N ASN A 170 -8.42 -0.21 14.58
CA ASN A 170 -9.66 -0.56 13.88
C ASN A 170 -10.07 -2.04 14.07
N VAL A 171 -9.14 -2.93 14.39
CA VAL A 171 -9.39 -4.35 14.63
C VAL A 171 -9.65 -4.64 16.11
N ILE A 172 -8.87 -4.03 17.02
CA ILE A 172 -8.89 -4.40 18.44
C ILE A 172 -9.99 -3.71 19.26
N VAL A 173 -10.60 -2.63 18.74
CA VAL A 173 -11.62 -1.87 19.49
C VAL A 173 -13.03 -2.14 18.99
N GLY A 174 -13.95 -2.47 19.91
CA GLY A 174 -15.38 -2.54 19.62
C GLY A 174 -16.02 -1.17 19.38
N ASN A 175 -15.78 -0.18 20.26
CA ASN A 175 -16.34 1.16 20.13
C ASN A 175 -15.40 2.11 19.35
N LYS A 176 -15.43 1.97 18.02
CA LYS A 176 -14.59 2.75 17.09
C LYS A 176 -14.87 4.24 17.14
N GLU A 177 -16.14 4.63 17.25
CA GLU A 177 -16.55 6.04 17.25
C GLU A 177 -15.91 6.80 18.42
N ARG A 178 -15.99 6.24 19.63
CA ARG A 178 -15.39 6.86 20.83
C ARG A 178 -13.87 6.94 20.71
N VAL A 179 -13.21 5.82 20.38
CA VAL A 179 -11.73 5.74 20.38
C VAL A 179 -11.13 6.62 19.29
N PHE A 180 -11.62 6.51 18.05
CA PHE A 180 -11.10 7.34 16.96
C PHE A 180 -11.53 8.81 17.10
N GLY A 181 -12.68 9.11 17.70
CA GLY A 181 -13.07 10.49 18.01
C GLY A 181 -12.04 11.18 18.91
N GLN A 182 -11.64 10.53 20.02
CA GLN A 182 -10.61 11.03 20.92
C GLN A 182 -9.26 11.22 20.21
N VAL A 183 -8.83 10.20 19.46
CA VAL A 183 -7.58 10.26 18.69
C VAL A 183 -7.61 11.43 17.71
N ILE A 184 -8.69 11.61 16.95
CA ILE A 184 -8.83 12.70 15.98
C ILE A 184 -8.67 14.07 16.66
N ASP A 185 -9.22 14.25 17.86
CA ASP A 185 -9.10 15.51 18.59
C ASP A 185 -7.67 15.81 19.04
N HIS A 186 -6.88 14.79 19.39
CA HIS A 186 -5.44 14.96 19.62
C HIS A 186 -4.69 15.24 18.31
N LEU A 187 -4.95 14.48 17.25
CA LEU A 187 -4.26 14.65 15.96
C LEU A 187 -4.40 16.07 15.39
N LYS A 188 -5.55 16.74 15.61
CA LYS A 188 -5.77 18.13 15.18
C LYS A 188 -4.76 19.11 15.77
N GLN A 189 -4.22 18.83 16.95
CA GLN A 189 -3.26 19.70 17.64
C GLN A 189 -1.89 19.69 16.93
N HIS A 190 -1.61 18.65 16.14
CA HIS A 190 -0.34 18.49 15.42
C HIS A 190 -0.36 19.06 14.00
N PHE A 191 -1.46 19.68 13.55
CA PHE A 191 -1.57 20.27 12.21
C PHE A 191 -0.90 21.65 12.10
N THR A 192 0.39 21.70 12.42
CA THR A 192 1.26 22.86 12.27
C THR A 192 2.68 22.41 11.92
N LEU A 193 3.42 23.22 11.17
CA LEU A 193 4.82 22.94 10.83
C LEU A 193 5.74 22.88 12.05
N ASP A 194 5.35 23.51 13.16
CA ASP A 194 6.11 23.46 14.42
C ASP A 194 6.04 22.10 15.12
N SER A 195 5.10 21.24 14.71
CA SER A 195 4.87 19.94 15.31
C SER A 195 5.71 18.86 14.63
N ALA A 196 6.59 18.20 15.40
CA ALA A 196 7.34 17.02 14.95
C ALA A 196 6.45 15.85 14.51
N TYR A 197 5.17 15.83 14.93
CA TYR A 197 4.21 14.78 14.59
C TYR A 197 3.24 15.15 13.47
N PHE A 198 3.44 16.26 12.76
CA PHE A 198 2.50 16.69 11.71
C PHE A 198 2.35 15.61 10.61
N ARG A 199 3.46 15.05 10.11
CA ARG A 199 3.41 13.94 9.13
C ARG A 199 2.66 12.72 9.68
N THR A 200 2.95 12.35 10.93
CA THR A 200 2.27 11.25 11.63
C THR A 200 0.77 11.51 11.71
N ALA A 201 0.34 12.72 12.08
CA ALA A 201 -1.06 13.08 12.18
C ALA A 201 -1.78 13.03 10.83
N LEU A 202 -1.15 13.49 9.74
CA LEU A 202 -1.72 13.38 8.38
C LEU A 202 -1.91 11.92 7.95
N VAL A 203 -0.93 11.06 8.26
CA VAL A 203 -0.99 9.64 7.93
C VAL A 203 -2.08 8.95 8.74
N SER A 204 -2.12 9.18 10.05
CA SER A 204 -3.15 8.64 10.95
C SER A 204 -4.55 9.06 10.51
N MET A 205 -4.77 10.36 10.32
CA MET A 205 -6.04 10.92 9.86
C MET A 205 -6.47 10.33 8.51
N GLY A 206 -5.55 10.22 7.56
CA GLY A 206 -5.82 9.62 6.26
C GLY A 206 -6.20 8.14 6.35
N HIS A 207 -5.56 7.37 7.23
CA HIS A 207 -5.90 5.96 7.44
C HIS A 207 -7.23 5.78 8.18
N ILE A 208 -7.57 6.65 9.14
CA ILE A 208 -8.89 6.66 9.78
C ILE A 208 -9.97 6.94 8.73
N ALA A 209 -9.76 7.94 7.87
CA ALA A 209 -10.68 8.28 6.79
C ALA A 209 -10.91 7.14 5.78
N LEU A 210 -9.87 6.32 5.55
CA LEU A 210 -9.93 5.17 4.67
C LEU A 210 -10.72 4.00 5.28
N LEU A 211 -10.55 3.76 6.59
CA LEU A 211 -11.12 2.60 7.29
C LEU A 211 -12.52 2.84 7.86
N CYS A 212 -12.81 4.08 8.27
CA CYS A 212 -14.07 4.48 8.91
C CYS A 212 -14.72 5.69 8.19
N PRO A 213 -14.93 5.62 6.86
CA PRO A 213 -15.46 6.75 6.09
C PRO A 213 -16.87 7.18 6.54
N ASP A 214 -17.72 6.23 6.94
CA ASP A 214 -19.11 6.52 7.32
C ASP A 214 -19.20 7.27 8.65
N MET A 215 -18.25 7.03 9.58
CA MET A 215 -18.22 7.67 10.90
C MET A 215 -17.58 9.07 10.84
N PHE A 216 -16.45 9.20 10.12
CA PHE A 216 -15.60 10.40 10.20
C PHE A 216 -15.47 11.16 8.88
N GLY A 217 -16.07 10.71 7.79
CA GLY A 217 -15.88 11.29 6.46
C GLY A 217 -16.22 12.78 6.36
N SER A 218 -17.24 13.25 7.09
CA SER A 218 -17.65 14.66 7.15
C SER A 218 -16.65 15.53 7.92
N GLN A 219 -16.20 15.05 9.08
CA GLN A 219 -15.19 15.73 9.89
C GLN A 219 -13.85 15.83 9.15
N VAL A 220 -13.43 14.73 8.51
CA VAL A 220 -12.21 14.70 7.69
C VAL A 220 -12.33 15.61 6.47
N LYS A 221 -13.50 15.73 5.83
CA LYS A 221 -13.71 16.67 4.72
C LYS A 221 -13.37 18.10 5.12
N SER A 222 -13.79 18.54 6.31
CA SER A 222 -13.47 19.89 6.83
C SER A 222 -11.96 20.08 6.99
N ILE A 223 -11.26 19.07 7.55
CA ILE A 223 -9.81 19.08 7.72
C ILE A 223 -9.11 19.13 6.36
N VAL A 224 -9.54 18.31 5.40
CA VAL A 224 -8.98 18.31 4.04
C VAL A 224 -9.10 19.69 3.40
N SER A 225 -10.30 20.30 3.43
CA SER A 225 -10.50 21.60 2.79
C SER A 225 -9.72 22.73 3.47
N LYS A 226 -9.78 22.81 4.80
CA LYS A 226 -9.22 23.94 5.55
C LYS A 226 -7.72 23.77 5.79
N VAL A 227 -7.31 22.62 6.31
CA VAL A 227 -5.92 22.38 6.71
C VAL A 227 -5.08 21.93 5.51
N VAL A 228 -5.49 20.85 4.84
CA VAL A 228 -4.63 20.22 3.82
C VAL A 228 -4.57 21.04 2.53
N VAL A 229 -5.72 21.45 1.99
CA VAL A 229 -5.77 22.19 0.73
C VAL A 229 -5.36 23.64 0.94
N LYS A 230 -6.11 24.39 1.74
CA LYS A 230 -5.93 25.84 1.87
C LYS A 230 -4.63 26.19 2.62
N ASP A 231 -4.42 25.59 3.80
CA ASP A 231 -3.38 26.05 4.71
C ASP A 231 -2.02 25.38 4.49
N LEU A 232 -1.97 24.23 3.78
CA LEU A 232 -0.76 23.45 3.52
C LEU A 232 -0.38 23.40 2.03
N ILE A 233 -1.26 22.95 1.14
CA ILE A 233 -0.90 22.78 -0.29
C ILE A 233 -0.88 24.12 -1.03
N MET A 234 -1.85 25.00 -0.76
CA MET A 234 -1.98 26.32 -1.39
C MET A 234 -1.28 27.43 -0.59
N ALA A 235 -0.22 27.08 0.14
CA ALA A 235 0.56 28.00 0.93
C ALA A 235 2.04 27.60 0.92
N ASP A 236 2.91 28.60 0.92
CA ASP A 236 4.34 28.46 1.15
C ASP A 236 4.67 29.27 2.40
N ARG A 237 5.17 28.61 3.44
CA ARG A 237 5.29 29.19 4.80
C ARG A 237 6.73 29.38 5.27
N GLU A 238 7.65 28.56 4.78
CA GLU A 238 9.06 28.68 5.13
C GLU A 238 9.72 29.78 4.27
N GLU A 239 11.05 29.89 4.29
CA GLU A 239 11.77 30.80 3.39
C GLU A 239 12.02 30.15 2.02
N PRO A 240 12.07 30.94 0.92
CA PRO A 240 12.36 30.41 -0.41
C PRO A 240 13.69 29.67 -0.45
N ARG A 241 13.72 28.52 -1.13
CA ARG A 241 14.89 27.65 -1.20
C ARG A 241 15.39 27.50 -2.61
N ILE A 242 16.71 27.46 -2.75
CA ILE A 242 17.40 27.27 -4.03
C ILE A 242 18.27 26.03 -3.91
N SER A 243 18.24 25.18 -4.95
CA SER A 243 19.11 24.02 -5.08
C SER A 243 19.48 23.84 -6.54
N GLU A 244 20.76 23.57 -6.80
CA GLU A 244 21.26 23.24 -8.14
C GLU A 244 20.92 21.80 -8.54
N SER A 245 20.61 20.93 -7.56
CA SER A 245 20.22 19.54 -7.83
C SER A 245 18.73 19.43 -8.15
N ALA A 246 18.41 18.66 -9.19
CA ALA A 246 17.04 18.34 -9.57
C ALA A 246 16.41 17.23 -8.71
N TRP A 247 17.20 16.54 -7.87
CA TRP A 247 16.73 15.42 -7.05
C TRP A 247 17.52 15.24 -5.76
N CYS A 248 16.86 14.69 -4.74
CA CYS A 248 17.47 14.23 -3.49
C CYS A 248 16.66 13.06 -2.91
N GLU A 249 17.22 12.38 -1.92
CA GLU A 249 16.46 11.41 -1.11
C GLU A 249 15.32 12.10 -0.34
N PHE A 250 14.22 11.38 -0.09
CA PHE A 250 13.01 11.95 0.52
C PHE A 250 13.27 12.57 1.90
N GLU A 251 14.11 11.93 2.72
CA GLU A 251 14.39 12.41 4.07
C GLU A 251 15.21 13.70 4.10
N ALA A 252 15.94 14.00 3.01
CA ALA A 252 16.72 15.23 2.86
C ALA A 252 15.88 16.44 2.43
N LEU A 253 14.59 16.24 2.12
CA LEU A 253 13.68 17.34 1.80
C LEU A 253 13.44 18.25 3.02
N PRO A 254 13.04 19.51 2.80
CA PRO A 254 12.43 20.34 3.84
C PRO A 254 11.17 19.70 4.44
N GLU A 255 10.87 20.02 5.69
CA GLU A 255 9.73 19.40 6.39
C GLU A 255 8.40 19.84 5.76
N GLU A 256 8.27 21.10 5.34
CA GLU A 256 7.11 21.59 4.59
C GLU A 256 6.81 20.73 3.35
N THR A 257 7.82 20.37 2.56
CA THR A 257 7.66 19.53 1.36
C THR A 257 7.19 18.12 1.73
N LYS A 258 7.80 17.51 2.77
CA LYS A 258 7.41 16.17 3.24
C LYS A 258 5.97 16.15 3.74
N VAL A 259 5.54 17.20 4.45
CA VAL A 259 4.18 17.36 4.93
C VAL A 259 3.21 17.59 3.75
N LYS A 260 3.55 18.42 2.76
CA LYS A 260 2.75 18.57 1.52
C LYS A 260 2.54 17.24 0.82
N VAL A 261 3.60 16.42 0.73
CA VAL A 261 3.53 15.05 0.19
C VAL A 261 2.56 14.16 0.98
N GLU A 262 2.64 14.14 2.31
CA GLU A 262 1.71 13.36 3.13
C GLU A 262 0.27 13.91 3.08
N GLY A 263 0.11 15.22 2.92
CA GLY A 263 -1.18 15.88 2.70
C GLY A 263 -1.86 15.41 1.42
N MET A 264 -1.12 15.34 0.30
CA MET A 264 -1.63 14.77 -0.94
C MET A 264 -2.08 13.32 -0.76
N LYS A 265 -1.27 12.49 -0.10
CA LYS A 265 -1.63 11.09 0.19
C LYS A 265 -2.84 10.98 1.12
N MET A 266 -3.00 11.89 2.09
CA MET A 266 -4.17 11.95 2.98
C MET A 266 -5.45 12.21 2.18
N MET A 267 -5.45 13.17 1.25
CA MET A 267 -6.60 13.43 0.38
C MET A 267 -6.99 12.19 -0.42
N VAL A 268 -6.01 11.47 -0.97
CA VAL A 268 -6.25 10.23 -1.70
C VAL A 268 -6.89 9.17 -0.80
N ARG A 269 -6.36 8.95 0.41
CA ARG A 269 -6.92 7.96 1.35
C ARG A 269 -8.36 8.30 1.75
N TRP A 270 -8.65 9.58 1.99
CA TRP A 270 -10.00 10.07 2.27
C TRP A 270 -10.98 9.78 1.13
N LEU A 271 -10.61 10.11 -0.12
CA LEU A 271 -11.43 9.79 -1.29
C LEU A 271 -11.66 8.29 -1.44
N LEU A 272 -10.60 7.48 -1.33
CA LEU A 272 -10.70 6.02 -1.44
C LEU A 272 -11.56 5.39 -0.34
N GLY A 273 -11.66 6.02 0.83
CA GLY A 273 -12.61 5.64 1.88
C GLY A 273 -14.05 5.88 1.43
N LEU A 274 -14.35 7.07 0.90
CA LEU A 274 -15.70 7.43 0.46
C LEU A 274 -16.21 6.64 -0.75
N ARG A 275 -15.33 6.33 -1.71
CA ARG A 275 -15.60 5.59 -2.97
C ARG A 275 -16.59 6.23 -3.95
N THR A 276 -17.52 7.06 -3.50
CA THR A 276 -18.64 7.61 -4.33
C THR A 276 -18.62 9.13 -4.46
N ALA A 277 -17.69 9.81 -3.78
CA ALA A 277 -17.60 11.28 -3.77
C ALA A 277 -16.99 11.90 -5.06
N SER A 278 -17.64 11.70 -6.22
CA SER A 278 -17.10 12.14 -7.53
C SER A 278 -16.83 13.65 -7.63
N ALA A 279 -17.66 14.49 -6.99
CA ALA A 279 -17.42 15.94 -6.96
C ALA A 279 -16.13 16.30 -6.20
N SER A 280 -15.90 15.67 -5.04
CA SER A 280 -14.64 15.83 -4.29
C SER A 280 -13.46 15.29 -5.09
N ALA A 281 -13.62 14.14 -5.74
CA ALA A 281 -12.58 13.56 -6.59
C ALA A 281 -12.21 14.49 -7.75
N SER A 282 -13.19 15.12 -8.41
CA SER A 282 -12.93 16.08 -9.49
C SER A 282 -12.09 17.28 -9.01
N SER A 283 -12.44 17.87 -7.87
CA SER A 283 -11.68 18.98 -7.29
C SER A 283 -10.26 18.57 -6.90
N THR A 284 -10.08 17.40 -6.29
CA THR A 284 -8.76 16.88 -5.93
C THR A 284 -7.92 16.53 -7.15
N LEU A 285 -8.49 15.89 -8.17
CA LEU A 285 -7.80 15.60 -9.43
C LEU A 285 -7.35 16.89 -10.12
N ARG A 286 -8.21 17.91 -10.15
CA ARG A 286 -7.85 19.22 -10.69
C ARG A 286 -6.66 19.82 -9.96
N LEU A 287 -6.70 19.88 -8.63
CA LEU A 287 -5.60 20.39 -7.82
C LEU A 287 -4.28 19.65 -8.11
N LEU A 288 -4.29 18.31 -8.09
CA LEU A 288 -3.09 17.50 -8.34
C LEU A 288 -2.55 17.71 -9.77
N VAL A 289 -3.43 17.81 -10.76
CA VAL A 289 -3.01 18.08 -12.15
C VAL A 289 -2.48 19.51 -12.30
N THR A 290 -3.01 20.49 -11.57
CA THR A 290 -2.44 21.84 -11.54
C THR A 290 -1.03 21.83 -10.96
N VAL A 291 -0.76 21.06 -9.89
CA VAL A 291 0.61 20.89 -9.35
C VAL A 291 1.56 20.35 -10.43
N ILE A 292 1.13 19.36 -11.21
CA ILE A 292 1.93 18.82 -12.33
C ILE A 292 2.15 19.90 -13.41
N SER A 293 1.08 20.62 -13.77
CA SER A 293 1.09 21.61 -14.86
C SER A 293 1.98 22.82 -14.55
N HIS A 294 2.04 23.24 -13.28
CA HIS A 294 2.92 24.32 -12.82
C HIS A 294 4.31 23.81 -12.40
N GLY A 295 4.71 22.64 -12.90
CA GLY A 295 6.05 22.12 -12.71
C GLY A 295 6.40 21.82 -11.25
N GLY A 296 5.42 21.56 -10.39
CA GLY A 296 5.60 21.30 -8.95
C GLY A 296 5.55 22.56 -8.07
N ASP A 297 5.54 23.76 -8.64
CA ASP A 297 5.38 25.02 -7.90
C ASP A 297 3.93 25.53 -8.08
N LEU A 298 3.05 25.12 -7.17
CA LEU A 298 1.62 25.48 -7.28
C LEU A 298 1.37 26.99 -7.15
N MET A 299 2.21 27.69 -6.38
CA MET A 299 2.02 29.10 -6.07
C MET A 299 2.67 30.02 -7.10
N GLU A 300 3.54 29.47 -7.97
CA GLU A 300 4.26 30.18 -9.03
C GLU A 300 5.08 31.36 -8.47
N LYS A 301 5.71 31.15 -7.32
CA LYS A 301 6.53 32.16 -6.60
C LYS A 301 8.01 31.81 -6.53
N GLU A 302 8.42 30.71 -7.17
CA GLU A 302 9.79 30.18 -7.11
C GLU A 302 10.23 29.92 -5.65
N HIS A 303 9.28 29.57 -4.80
CA HIS A 303 9.53 29.31 -3.39
C HIS A 303 10.19 27.95 -3.15
N VAL A 304 9.73 26.95 -3.90
CA VAL A 304 10.18 25.56 -3.83
C VAL A 304 11.36 25.33 -4.75
N SER A 305 12.43 24.71 -4.22
CA SER A 305 13.64 24.40 -4.97
C SER A 305 13.38 23.37 -6.09
N ALA A 306 14.33 23.23 -7.03
CA ALA A 306 14.22 22.28 -8.15
C ALA A 306 13.98 20.83 -7.68
N MET A 307 14.68 20.37 -6.63
CA MET A 307 14.47 19.04 -6.04
C MET A 307 13.08 18.87 -5.41
N GLU A 308 12.55 19.90 -4.74
CA GLU A 308 11.20 19.86 -4.16
C GLU A 308 10.14 19.79 -5.26
N ARG A 309 10.29 20.60 -6.31
CA ARG A 309 9.42 20.59 -7.49
C ARG A 309 9.33 19.20 -8.12
N SER A 310 10.46 18.53 -8.33
CA SER A 310 10.50 17.15 -8.83
C SER A 310 9.69 16.19 -7.96
N TRP A 311 9.87 16.24 -6.63
CA TRP A 311 9.11 15.41 -5.69
C TRP A 311 7.61 15.71 -5.69
N LEU A 312 7.23 17.00 -5.77
CA LEU A 312 5.83 17.42 -5.81
C LEU A 312 5.13 16.98 -7.10
N ARG A 313 5.81 17.09 -8.26
CA ARG A 313 5.30 16.55 -9.55
C ARG A 313 5.10 15.04 -9.48
N TYR A 314 6.12 14.30 -9.04
CA TYR A 314 6.03 12.85 -8.90
C TYR A 314 4.88 12.46 -7.96
N MET A 315 4.80 13.08 -6.78
CA MET A 315 3.79 12.73 -5.79
C MET A 315 2.38 13.03 -6.28
N ALA A 316 2.17 14.17 -6.93
CA ALA A 316 0.88 14.53 -7.50
C ALA A 316 0.44 13.50 -8.55
N ALA A 317 1.33 13.12 -9.47
CA ALA A 317 1.06 12.11 -10.49
C ALA A 317 0.78 10.73 -9.88
N ALA A 318 1.57 10.31 -8.89
CA ALA A 318 1.34 9.06 -8.17
C ALA A 318 -0.02 9.05 -7.42
N CYS A 319 -0.43 10.19 -6.87
CA CYS A 319 -1.74 10.36 -6.25
C CYS A 319 -2.88 10.24 -7.26
N VAL A 320 -2.75 10.83 -8.46
CA VAL A 320 -3.73 10.67 -9.54
C VAL A 320 -3.85 9.20 -9.95
N LEU A 321 -2.74 8.50 -10.19
CA LEU A 321 -2.76 7.05 -10.51
C LEU A 321 -3.51 6.26 -9.43
N LYS A 322 -3.28 6.61 -8.15
CA LYS A 322 -3.89 5.91 -7.03
C LYS A 322 -5.39 6.19 -6.92
N ILE A 323 -5.86 7.40 -7.23
CA ILE A 323 -7.29 7.74 -7.30
C ILE A 323 -7.95 6.94 -8.42
N CYS A 324 -7.35 6.90 -9.61
CA CYS A 324 -7.87 6.18 -10.79
C CYS A 324 -7.82 4.65 -10.64
N CYS A 325 -7.20 4.11 -9.59
CA CYS A 325 -7.35 2.70 -9.23
C CYS A 325 -8.75 2.38 -8.66
N CYS A 326 -9.54 3.40 -8.28
CA CYS A 326 -10.93 3.26 -7.92
C CYS A 326 -11.79 3.45 -9.18
N PRO A 327 -12.55 2.44 -9.64
CA PRO A 327 -13.35 2.55 -10.87
C PRO A 327 -14.29 3.76 -10.87
N ALA A 328 -14.92 4.07 -9.75
CA ALA A 328 -15.84 5.22 -9.61
C ALA A 328 -15.16 6.59 -9.84
N TYR A 329 -13.84 6.68 -9.71
CA TYR A 329 -13.08 7.92 -9.93
C TYR A 329 -12.25 7.91 -11.20
N ALA A 330 -12.04 6.74 -11.82
CA ALA A 330 -11.33 6.64 -13.08
C ALA A 330 -12.01 7.49 -14.18
N ASP A 331 -13.34 7.43 -14.25
CA ASP A 331 -14.14 8.16 -15.25
C ASP A 331 -14.25 9.67 -14.94
N VAL A 332 -13.81 10.11 -13.76
CA VAL A 332 -13.81 11.53 -13.38
C VAL A 332 -12.60 12.26 -13.96
N LEU A 333 -11.51 11.54 -14.26
CA LEU A 333 -10.31 12.12 -14.85
C LEU A 333 -10.60 12.48 -16.32
N SER A 334 -10.50 13.77 -16.65
CA SER A 334 -10.71 14.20 -18.04
C SER A 334 -9.58 13.75 -18.97
N HIS A 335 -9.84 13.70 -20.27
CA HIS A 335 -8.82 13.35 -21.27
C HIS A 335 -7.61 14.30 -21.23
N GLU A 336 -7.84 15.60 -21.09
CA GLU A 336 -6.77 16.60 -20.97
C GLU A 336 -5.93 16.38 -19.70
N GLN A 337 -6.59 16.07 -18.58
CA GLN A 337 -5.91 15.75 -17.32
C GLN A 337 -5.09 14.46 -17.45
N PHE A 338 -5.63 13.44 -18.11
CA PHE A 338 -4.92 12.20 -18.38
C PHE A 338 -3.65 12.43 -19.21
N GLN A 339 -3.72 13.25 -20.27
CA GLN A 339 -2.56 13.59 -21.10
C GLN A 339 -1.46 14.28 -20.27
N LYS A 340 -1.83 15.28 -19.45
CA LYS A 340 -0.88 15.96 -18.54
C LYS A 340 -0.19 15.00 -17.57
N VAL A 341 -0.94 14.04 -17.03
CA VAL A 341 -0.40 13.00 -16.13
C VAL A 341 0.49 12.02 -16.89
N ALA A 342 0.15 11.65 -18.12
CA ALA A 342 0.94 10.75 -18.95
C ALA A 342 2.34 11.30 -19.24
N HIS A 343 2.45 12.60 -19.52
CA HIS A 343 3.73 13.27 -19.80
C HIS A 343 4.70 13.31 -18.61
N VAL A 344 4.28 12.94 -17.40
CA VAL A 344 5.21 12.74 -16.27
C VAL A 344 6.19 11.58 -16.56
N LEU A 345 5.87 10.66 -17.47
CA LEU A 345 6.83 9.65 -17.94
C LEU A 345 7.98 10.26 -18.79
N GLN A 346 7.84 11.51 -19.22
CA GLN A 346 8.82 12.28 -19.98
C GLN A 346 9.38 13.47 -19.16
N ASP A 347 9.22 13.46 -17.84
CA ASP A 347 9.72 14.52 -16.95
C ASP A 347 11.23 14.80 -17.15
N GLU A 348 11.63 16.05 -16.99
CA GLU A 348 13.03 16.47 -17.07
C GLU A 348 13.93 15.68 -16.09
N CYS A 349 13.41 15.41 -14.90
CA CYS A 349 14.10 14.69 -13.85
C CYS A 349 14.00 13.18 -14.11
N PRO A 350 15.12 12.47 -14.34
CA PRO A 350 15.10 11.03 -14.58
C PRO A 350 14.48 10.22 -13.45
N GLU A 351 14.69 10.64 -12.21
CA GLU A 351 14.19 9.96 -11.01
C GLU A 351 12.66 10.08 -10.92
N VAL A 352 12.07 11.20 -11.34
CA VAL A 352 10.60 11.34 -11.47
C VAL A 352 10.06 10.33 -12.48
N ARG A 353 10.68 10.21 -13.67
CA ARG A 353 10.27 9.25 -14.70
C ARG A 353 10.33 7.81 -14.21
N GLU A 354 11.41 7.43 -13.55
CA GLU A 354 11.61 6.09 -13.01
C GLU A 354 10.58 5.75 -11.92
N GLN A 355 10.40 6.65 -10.96
CA GLN A 355 9.47 6.47 -9.83
C GLN A 355 8.01 6.43 -10.32
N PHE A 356 7.63 7.33 -11.24
CA PHE A 356 6.30 7.35 -11.85
C PHE A 356 6.05 6.08 -12.66
N GLY A 357 6.99 5.67 -13.52
CA GLY A 357 6.90 4.44 -14.30
C GLY A 357 6.76 3.19 -13.42
N GLN A 358 7.49 3.13 -12.31
CA GLN A 358 7.38 2.04 -11.35
C GLN A 358 6.00 1.98 -10.68
N LYS A 359 5.41 3.13 -10.33
CA LYS A 359 4.04 3.20 -9.77
C LYS A 359 2.99 2.80 -10.79
N LEU A 360 3.12 3.29 -12.02
CA LEU A 360 2.25 2.95 -13.14
C LEU A 360 2.26 1.43 -13.36
N HIS A 361 3.45 0.84 -13.51
CA HIS A 361 3.63 -0.61 -13.65
C HIS A 361 2.98 -1.39 -12.50
N LYS A 362 3.26 -1.00 -11.25
CA LYS A 362 2.71 -1.66 -10.05
C LYS A 362 1.18 -1.74 -10.11
N HIS A 363 0.51 -0.66 -10.49
CA HIS A 363 -0.95 -0.60 -10.51
C HIS A 363 -1.58 -1.29 -11.73
N LEU A 364 -0.90 -1.24 -12.89
CA LEU A 364 -1.32 -1.96 -14.11
C LEU A 364 -1.13 -3.47 -13.99
N LEU A 365 -0.05 -3.93 -13.36
CA LEU A 365 0.23 -5.35 -13.12
C LEU A 365 -0.77 -5.95 -12.12
N ALA A 366 -1.20 -5.15 -11.15
CA ALA A 366 -2.27 -5.51 -10.21
C ALA A 366 -3.68 -5.45 -10.84
N MET A 367 -3.82 -5.11 -12.13
CA MET A 367 -5.09 -4.98 -12.83
C MET A 367 -6.06 -3.98 -12.17
N ARG A 368 -5.53 -2.93 -11.53
CA ARG A 368 -6.35 -1.91 -10.84
C ARG A 368 -6.54 -0.63 -11.63
N LEU A 369 -5.61 -0.32 -12.54
CA LEU A 369 -5.75 0.82 -13.45
C LEU A 369 -6.49 0.41 -14.74
N PRO A 370 -7.31 1.31 -15.31
CA PRO A 370 -7.93 1.11 -16.62
C PRO A 370 -6.89 0.87 -17.73
N LEU A 371 -7.29 0.20 -18.81
CA LEU A 371 -6.42 -0.16 -19.92
C LEU A 371 -5.73 1.04 -20.57
N GLN A 372 -6.39 2.21 -20.63
CA GLN A 372 -5.82 3.41 -21.23
C GLN A 372 -4.49 3.85 -20.59
N PHE A 373 -4.27 3.55 -19.31
CA PHE A 373 -3.01 3.89 -18.63
C PHE A 373 -1.82 3.06 -19.14
N LEU A 374 -2.07 1.92 -19.78
CA LEU A 374 -1.02 1.13 -20.44
C LEU A 374 -0.42 1.90 -21.64
N ALA A 375 -1.19 2.78 -22.28
CA ALA A 375 -0.74 3.60 -23.41
C ALA A 375 0.36 4.59 -23.02
N ILE A 376 0.46 4.96 -21.75
CA ILE A 376 1.50 5.88 -21.26
C ILE A 376 2.90 5.31 -21.53
N PHE A 377 3.08 3.97 -21.52
CA PHE A 377 4.38 3.36 -21.83
C PHE A 377 4.88 3.64 -23.25
N ALA A 378 3.99 3.95 -24.21
CA ALA A 378 4.39 4.32 -25.57
C ALA A 378 5.32 5.55 -25.57
N LEU A 379 5.12 6.49 -24.63
CA LEU A 379 5.98 7.67 -24.46
C LEU A 379 7.45 7.30 -24.11
N GLY A 380 7.69 6.08 -23.63
CA GLY A 380 9.02 5.53 -23.40
C GLY A 380 9.83 5.24 -24.67
N GLY A 381 9.21 5.31 -25.86
CA GLY A 381 9.89 5.10 -27.14
C GLY A 381 11.08 6.03 -27.36
N ILE A 382 10.94 7.29 -26.93
CA ILE A 382 11.94 8.36 -27.03
C ILE A 382 12.82 8.52 -25.77
N GLU A 383 12.74 7.58 -24.83
CA GLU A 383 13.55 7.60 -23.61
C GLU A 383 15.05 7.56 -23.93
N LYS A 384 15.78 8.61 -23.52
CA LYS A 384 17.22 8.76 -23.78
C LYS A 384 18.08 7.81 -22.94
N ARG A 385 17.67 7.52 -21.69
CA ARG A 385 18.39 6.61 -20.78
C ARG A 385 18.07 5.16 -21.15
N ARG A 386 19.00 4.51 -21.86
CA ARG A 386 18.87 3.10 -22.28
C ARG A 386 18.42 2.13 -21.17
N PRO A 387 18.95 2.19 -19.92
CA PRO A 387 18.49 1.31 -18.85
C PRO A 387 16.99 1.48 -18.55
N LEU A 388 16.54 2.74 -18.41
CA LEU A 388 15.13 3.05 -18.15
C LEU A 388 14.24 2.66 -19.33
N ARG A 389 14.65 2.95 -20.58
CA ARG A 389 13.91 2.52 -21.78
C ARG A 389 13.67 1.01 -21.81
N ASN A 390 14.70 0.22 -21.51
CA ASN A 390 14.59 -1.24 -21.45
C ASN A 390 13.66 -1.69 -20.31
N GLN A 391 13.71 -1.02 -19.17
CA GLN A 391 12.86 -1.31 -18.02
C GLN A 391 11.39 -0.97 -18.30
N LEU A 392 11.09 0.16 -18.93
CA LEU A 392 9.74 0.53 -19.39
C LEU A 392 9.17 -0.54 -20.33
N ARG A 393 10.00 -1.04 -21.27
CA ARG A 393 9.58 -2.12 -22.19
C ARG A 393 9.27 -3.41 -21.44
N GLN A 394 10.10 -3.79 -20.47
CA GLN A 394 9.84 -4.97 -19.63
C GLN A 394 8.55 -4.84 -18.82
N TRP A 395 8.27 -3.66 -18.27
CA TRP A 395 7.02 -3.38 -17.56
C TRP A 395 5.78 -3.39 -18.44
N LEU A 396 5.88 -2.89 -19.69
CA LEU A 396 4.81 -3.01 -20.68
C LEU A 396 4.53 -4.48 -21.00
N LEU A 397 5.57 -5.26 -21.32
CA LEU A 397 5.45 -6.69 -21.64
C LEU A 397 4.87 -7.50 -20.48
N SER A 398 5.30 -7.25 -19.23
CA SER A 398 4.76 -7.95 -18.06
C SER A 398 3.26 -7.69 -17.89
N CYS A 399 2.82 -6.45 -18.14
CA CYS A 399 1.41 -6.05 -18.04
C CYS A 399 0.55 -6.67 -19.15
N ILE A 400 1.09 -6.79 -20.37
CA ILE A 400 0.46 -7.48 -21.50
C ILE A 400 0.32 -8.97 -21.19
N ASN A 401 1.40 -9.62 -20.74
CA ASN A 401 1.41 -11.05 -20.42
C ASN A 401 0.42 -11.36 -19.28
N LYS A 402 0.41 -10.55 -18.22
CA LYS A 402 -0.53 -10.72 -17.11
C LYS A 402 -1.99 -10.68 -17.57
N ARG A 403 -2.34 -9.78 -18.48
CA ARG A 403 -3.68 -9.67 -19.08
C ARG A 403 -4.01 -10.88 -19.96
N ARG A 404 -3.08 -11.31 -20.81
CA ARG A 404 -3.25 -12.51 -21.66
C ARG A 404 -3.45 -13.77 -20.82
N ASP A 405 -2.68 -13.95 -19.75
CA ASP A 405 -2.83 -15.11 -18.86
C ASP A 405 -4.13 -15.06 -18.06
N PHE A 406 -4.58 -13.87 -17.65
CA PHE A 406 -5.90 -13.69 -17.06
C PHE A 406 -7.02 -14.13 -18.01
N LEU A 407 -6.94 -13.76 -19.30
CA LEU A 407 -7.91 -14.15 -20.32
C LEU A 407 -7.92 -15.66 -20.62
N LYS A 408 -6.78 -16.36 -20.49
CA LYS A 408 -6.72 -17.82 -20.66
C LYS A 408 -7.44 -18.57 -19.54
N GLN A 409 -7.45 -18.02 -18.33
CA GLN A 409 -7.98 -18.66 -17.13
C GLN A 409 -9.46 -18.35 -16.87
N HIS A 410 -10.00 -17.29 -17.49
CA HIS A 410 -11.34 -16.79 -17.20
C HIS A 410 -12.16 -16.62 -18.47
N THR A 411 -13.37 -17.15 -18.49
CA THR A 411 -14.35 -16.86 -19.54
C THR A 411 -14.89 -15.44 -19.35
N ILE A 412 -14.56 -14.53 -20.27
CA ILE A 412 -14.95 -13.11 -20.21
C ILE A 412 -15.98 -12.80 -21.29
N ASN A 413 -17.00 -12.01 -20.96
CA ASN A 413 -17.97 -11.52 -21.92
C ASN A 413 -17.37 -10.43 -22.85
N SER A 414 -18.01 -10.19 -23.99
CA SER A 414 -17.48 -9.28 -25.03
C SER A 414 -17.26 -7.84 -24.55
N MET A 415 -18.12 -7.32 -23.65
CA MET A 415 -17.99 -5.94 -23.15
C MET A 415 -16.77 -5.78 -22.22
N LYS A 416 -16.51 -6.75 -21.33
CA LYS A 416 -15.34 -6.72 -20.44
C LYS A 416 -14.06 -7.11 -21.17
N LEU A 417 -14.15 -7.79 -22.31
CA LEU A 417 -12.98 -8.12 -23.12
C LEU A 417 -12.25 -6.86 -23.59
N ILE A 418 -12.99 -5.82 -24.00
CA ILE A 418 -12.42 -4.55 -24.51
C ILE A 418 -11.57 -3.85 -23.44
N THR A 419 -11.94 -3.98 -22.16
CA THR A 419 -11.22 -3.32 -21.06
C THR A 419 -10.00 -4.10 -20.55
N ILE A 420 -9.79 -5.32 -21.04
CA ILE A 420 -8.75 -6.23 -20.56
C ILE A 420 -7.78 -6.62 -21.68
N LEU A 421 -8.27 -6.84 -22.89
CA LEU A 421 -7.48 -7.30 -24.02
C LEU A 421 -6.43 -6.22 -24.37
N PRO A 422 -5.12 -6.55 -24.30
CA PRO A 422 -4.06 -5.56 -24.45
C PRO A 422 -4.07 -4.82 -25.79
N ASP A 423 -4.53 -5.47 -26.85
CA ASP A 423 -4.58 -4.93 -28.22
C ASP A 423 -5.42 -3.62 -28.30
N TYR A 424 -6.42 -3.46 -27.42
CA TYR A 424 -7.19 -2.21 -27.31
C TYR A 424 -6.41 -1.06 -26.67
N VAL A 425 -5.13 -1.24 -26.30
CA VAL A 425 -4.26 -0.12 -25.92
C VAL A 425 -3.91 0.77 -27.11
N VAL A 426 -3.89 0.22 -28.33
CA VAL A 426 -3.42 0.93 -29.54
C VAL A 426 -4.23 2.20 -29.82
N PRO A 427 -5.58 2.20 -29.80
CA PRO A 427 -6.36 3.43 -29.94
C PRO A 427 -6.01 4.50 -28.89
N TYR A 428 -5.79 4.11 -27.63
CA TYR A 428 -5.41 5.03 -26.57
C TYR A 428 -4.01 5.62 -26.80
N ALA A 429 -3.06 4.80 -27.27
CA ALA A 429 -1.71 5.26 -27.60
C ALA A 429 -1.73 6.23 -28.78
N ILE A 430 -2.47 5.92 -29.85
CA ILE A 430 -2.66 6.82 -31.00
C ILE A 430 -3.27 8.14 -30.54
N HIS A 431 -4.34 8.11 -29.74
CA HIS A 431 -4.99 9.33 -29.26
C HIS A 431 -4.06 10.16 -28.36
N LEU A 432 -3.30 9.51 -27.46
CA LEU A 432 -2.34 10.17 -26.59
C LEU A 432 -1.25 10.88 -27.42
N LEU A 433 -0.67 10.17 -28.38
CA LEU A 433 0.43 10.67 -29.22
C LEU A 433 -0.03 11.73 -30.22
N ALA A 434 -1.27 11.67 -30.71
CA ALA A 434 -1.85 12.71 -31.57
C ALA A 434 -2.03 14.06 -30.86
N HIS A 435 -2.06 14.06 -29.52
CA HIS A 435 -2.12 15.26 -28.68
C HIS A 435 -0.80 15.55 -27.97
N ASP A 436 0.29 14.90 -28.37
CA ASP A 436 1.60 15.14 -27.78
C ASP A 436 2.04 16.59 -28.09
N PRO A 437 2.51 17.36 -27.09
CA PRO A 437 2.97 18.73 -27.30
C PRO A 437 4.10 18.86 -28.33
N CYS A 438 4.84 17.80 -28.65
CA CYS A 438 5.84 17.87 -29.71
C CYS A 438 5.21 18.05 -31.11
N LEU A 439 3.97 17.58 -31.32
CA LEU A 439 3.30 17.56 -32.62
C LEU A 439 2.44 18.84 -32.83
N HIS A 440 3.10 19.95 -33.15
CA HIS A 440 2.41 21.23 -33.40
C HIS A 440 1.72 21.29 -34.78
N LYS A 441 2.28 20.59 -35.76
CA LYS A 441 1.78 20.51 -37.14
C LYS A 441 1.77 19.08 -37.62
N TYR A 442 0.78 18.73 -38.44
CA TYR A 442 0.58 17.37 -38.92
C TYR A 442 1.68 16.88 -39.87
N ASP A 443 2.48 17.78 -40.44
CA ASP A 443 3.53 17.53 -41.43
C ASP A 443 4.95 17.78 -40.87
N ASP A 444 5.09 18.01 -39.56
CA ASP A 444 6.39 18.17 -38.89
C ASP A 444 7.14 16.83 -38.83
N VAL A 445 8.02 16.60 -39.80
CA VAL A 445 8.78 15.34 -39.95
C VAL A 445 9.58 14.97 -38.69
N PRO A 446 10.39 15.87 -38.07
CA PRO A 446 11.03 15.60 -36.79
C PRO A 446 10.09 15.12 -35.68
N ALA A 447 8.92 15.76 -35.51
CA ALA A 447 7.94 15.34 -34.53
C ALA A 447 7.34 13.97 -34.89
N LEU A 448 6.98 13.75 -36.16
CA LEU A 448 6.45 12.47 -36.65
C LEU A 448 7.43 11.30 -36.47
N VAL A 449 8.75 11.54 -36.57
CA VAL A 449 9.77 10.53 -36.26
C VAL A 449 9.71 10.13 -34.79
N GLN A 450 9.56 11.10 -33.87
CA GLN A 450 9.41 10.80 -32.45
C GLN A 450 8.11 10.02 -32.16
N ILE A 451 6.99 10.45 -32.75
CA ILE A 451 5.70 9.74 -32.64
C ILE A 451 5.81 8.32 -33.18
N LYS A 452 6.51 8.10 -34.30
CA LYS A 452 6.78 6.78 -34.85
C LYS A 452 7.56 5.90 -33.87
N GLU A 453 8.61 6.42 -33.24
CA GLU A 453 9.38 5.67 -32.23
C GLU A 453 8.52 5.31 -31.01
N CYS A 454 7.61 6.20 -30.60
CA CYS A 454 6.65 5.91 -29.52
C CYS A 454 5.60 4.86 -29.91
N LEU A 455 5.08 4.88 -31.14
CA LEU A 455 4.14 3.87 -31.64
C LEU A 455 4.79 2.51 -31.88
N TRP A 456 6.07 2.49 -32.26
CA TRP A 456 6.82 1.27 -32.50
C TRP A 456 7.27 0.58 -31.20
N PHE A 457 7.44 1.36 -30.13
CA PHE A 457 7.82 0.88 -28.80
C PHE A 457 6.73 0.02 -28.16
#